data_AF-A0A962V1D4-F1
#
_entry.id   AF-A0A962V1D4-F1
#
_cell.length_a   1.000
_cell.length_b   1.000
_cell.length_c   1.000
_cell.angle_alpha   90.00
_cell.angle_beta   90.00
_cell.angle_gamma   90.00
#
_symmetry.space_group_name_H-M   'P 1'
#
loop_
_entity.id
_entity.type
_entity.pdbx_description
1 polymer ?
#
loop_
_entity_poly.entity_id
_entity_poly.type
_entity_poly.pdbx_seq_one_letter_code
_entity_poly.pdbx_strand_id
1 'polypeptide(L)'
;STVWLLLAWLALALVPWYAAPWSAGLLSLFDGAAMAPETRAVATPALGQLIWLGRWWLLPLLLCALWPVLRRTPNAMLLAGAGGLFFLALQGLLIGLNGWTYTAFNTLFGPLDGQFGLGWGGALYALAMLGLLTQGLARRGLLQGDAFAVWTVGFIVSLIVVFILYPLGHILLSAFEASADSGALSAFWARLSQNSIWSLDCLAGGRSCGSAWNSLLLALLSGLSSTLLGLAFALLVVRTAMPGRRALRMLTVLPIVTPPFVVGLALILLLGRSGSITQWLAMLFDIPASRWIYGLPGIWLAQTLSFTPVAFLVMVGVVQGVSPALEEAAQTLRASRWATLR
;
A
#
# COMPACT_ATOMS: atom_id res chain seq x y z
N SER A 1 -9.72 29.52 5.05
CA SER A 1 -9.77 29.18 6.48
C SER A 1 -11.18 29.01 6.98
N THR A 2 -12.08 29.95 6.66
CA THR A 2 -13.50 29.92 7.04
C THR A 2 -14.21 28.64 6.59
N VAL A 3 -14.00 28.19 5.35
CA VAL A 3 -14.59 26.95 4.82
C VAL A 3 -14.22 25.73 5.67
N TRP A 4 -12.95 25.55 6.01
CA TRP A 4 -12.51 24.41 6.82
C TRP A 4 -13.00 24.49 8.27
N LEU A 5 -13.10 25.69 8.85
CA LEU A 5 -13.69 25.87 10.17
C LEU A 5 -15.17 25.51 10.18
N LEU A 6 -15.92 25.96 9.17
CA LEU A 6 -17.33 25.59 9.02
C LEU A 6 -17.47 24.08 8.87
N LEU A 7 -16.63 23.46 8.05
CA LEU A 7 -16.64 22.00 7.85
C LEU A 7 -16.32 21.24 9.16
N ALA A 8 -15.35 21.70 9.95
CA ALA A 8 -15.05 21.13 11.27
C ALA A 8 -16.24 21.21 12.22
N TRP A 9 -16.89 22.38 12.31
CA TRP A 9 -18.05 22.56 13.19
C TRP A 9 -19.28 21.81 12.72
N LEU A 10 -19.53 21.74 11.40
CA LEU A 10 -20.58 20.92 10.81
C LEU A 10 -20.37 19.42 11.13
N ALA A 11 -19.13 18.94 11.02
CA ALA A 11 -18.77 17.57 11.36
C ALA A 11 -19.02 17.24 12.84
N LEU A 12 -18.75 18.19 13.75
CA LEU A 12 -18.94 18.01 15.19
C LEU A 12 -20.41 18.13 15.63
N ALA A 13 -21.20 18.95 14.92
CA ALA A 13 -22.56 19.32 15.35
C ALA A 13 -23.67 18.53 14.66
N LEU A 14 -23.49 18.13 13.40
CA LEU A 14 -24.58 17.58 12.59
C LEU A 14 -24.37 16.14 12.14
N VAL A 15 -23.12 15.70 12.01
CA VAL A 15 -22.80 14.40 11.40
C VAL A 15 -22.55 13.35 12.48
N PRO A 16 -23.11 12.13 12.34
CA PRO A 16 -22.83 11.02 13.24
C PRO A 16 -21.34 10.76 13.41
N TRP A 17 -20.87 10.77 14.66
CA TRP A 17 -19.44 10.70 14.94
C TRP A 17 -18.87 9.28 14.83
N TYR A 18 -19.65 8.27 15.24
CA TYR A 18 -19.25 6.87 15.13
C TYR A 18 -19.96 6.18 13.95
N ALA A 19 -19.32 5.15 13.42
CA ALA A 19 -19.84 4.33 12.33
C ALA A 19 -20.99 3.46 12.85
N ALA A 20 -22.12 3.52 12.15
CA ALA A 20 -23.22 2.59 12.35
C ALA A 20 -22.81 1.16 11.94
N PRO A 21 -23.44 0.11 12.50
CA PRO A 21 -23.24 -1.26 12.04
C PRO A 21 -23.46 -1.37 10.53
N TRP A 22 -22.62 -2.14 9.84
CA TRP A 22 -22.62 -2.33 8.37
C TRP A 22 -23.98 -2.76 7.78
N SER A 23 -24.89 -3.28 8.60
CA SER A 23 -26.27 -3.62 8.24
C SER A 23 -27.17 -2.40 8.02
N ALA A 24 -26.77 -1.23 8.50
CA ALA A 24 -27.49 0.02 8.38
C ALA A 24 -26.94 0.79 7.16
N GLY A 25 -27.65 0.71 6.02
CA GLY A 25 -27.23 1.38 4.78
C GLY A 25 -27.05 2.91 4.91
N LEU A 26 -26.42 3.55 3.93
CA LEU A 26 -26.02 4.97 3.97
C LEU A 26 -27.18 5.96 4.31
N LEU A 27 -28.42 5.60 3.98
CA LEU A 27 -29.61 6.42 4.25
C LEU A 27 -30.20 6.23 5.66
N SER A 28 -29.84 5.15 6.37
CA SER A 28 -30.29 4.92 7.74
C SER A 28 -29.72 5.92 8.76
N LEU A 29 -28.66 6.65 8.37
CA LEU A 29 -28.03 7.71 9.16
C LEU A 29 -28.93 8.93 9.37
N PHE A 30 -29.99 9.10 8.58
CA PHE A 30 -30.94 10.22 8.68
C PHE A 30 -32.31 9.82 9.23
N ASP A 31 -32.55 8.51 9.44
CA ASP A 31 -33.85 7.99 9.87
C ASP A 31 -33.86 7.73 11.38
N GLY A 32 -33.81 8.82 12.16
CA GLY A 32 -33.71 8.77 13.63
C GLY A 32 -34.92 8.15 14.34
N ALA A 33 -36.02 7.89 13.63
CA ALA A 33 -37.26 7.37 14.20
C ALA A 33 -37.30 5.84 14.33
N ALA A 34 -36.58 5.09 13.48
CA ALA A 34 -36.65 3.62 13.42
C ALA A 34 -35.48 2.89 14.11
N MET A 35 -34.59 3.62 14.79
CA MET A 35 -33.37 3.07 15.39
C MET A 35 -33.57 2.63 16.84
N ALA A 36 -33.10 1.41 17.17
CA ALA A 36 -32.95 0.90 18.54
C ALA A 36 -32.16 1.89 19.44
N PRO A 37 -32.39 1.88 20.77
CA PRO A 37 -31.72 2.83 21.67
C PRO A 37 -30.19 2.78 21.61
N GLU A 38 -29.60 1.60 21.34
CA GLU A 38 -28.16 1.43 21.15
C GLU A 38 -27.65 2.11 19.85
N THR A 39 -28.43 2.07 18.77
CA THR A 39 -28.07 2.73 17.50
C THR A 39 -28.30 4.24 17.53
N ARG A 40 -29.23 4.73 18.36
CA ARG A 40 -29.38 6.18 18.61
C ARG A 40 -28.14 6.80 19.24
N ALA A 41 -27.49 6.11 20.18
CA ALA A 41 -26.25 6.58 20.79
C ALA A 41 -25.10 6.70 19.75
N VAL A 42 -25.04 5.79 18.79
CA VAL A 42 -24.04 5.79 17.70
C VAL A 42 -24.30 6.90 16.68
N ALA A 43 -25.57 7.18 16.38
CA ALA A 43 -25.99 8.22 15.44
C ALA A 43 -25.81 9.66 15.97
N THR A 44 -25.50 9.85 17.25
CA THR A 44 -25.31 11.20 17.80
C THR A 44 -24.05 11.87 17.25
N PRO A 45 -24.11 13.18 16.90
CA PRO A 45 -22.94 13.98 16.59
C PRO A 45 -21.98 14.10 17.78
N ALA A 46 -20.74 14.50 17.54
CA ALA A 46 -19.71 14.58 18.57
C ALA A 46 -20.10 15.45 19.77
N LEU A 47 -20.78 16.59 19.52
CA LEU A 47 -21.30 17.46 20.58
C LEU A 47 -22.38 16.77 21.42
N GLY A 48 -23.28 16.02 20.78
CA GLY A 48 -24.30 15.23 21.47
C GLY A 48 -23.67 14.11 22.30
N GLN A 49 -22.62 13.47 21.78
CA GLN A 49 -21.87 12.44 22.51
C GLN A 49 -21.14 12.99 23.74
N LEU A 50 -20.60 14.21 23.64
CA LEU A 50 -19.94 14.84 24.78
C LEU A 50 -20.94 15.23 25.87
N ILE A 51 -22.04 15.89 25.48
CA ILE A 51 -22.99 16.50 26.42
C ILE A 51 -23.97 15.47 27.00
N TRP A 52 -24.50 14.57 26.17
CA TRP A 52 -25.57 13.64 26.58
C TRP A 52 -25.04 12.28 27.03
N LEU A 53 -23.94 11.82 26.42
CA LEU A 53 -23.34 10.51 26.72
C LEU A 53 -22.06 10.63 27.57
N GLY A 54 -21.68 11.84 27.97
CA GLY A 54 -20.53 12.07 28.85
C GLY A 54 -19.18 11.64 28.28
N ARG A 55 -19.03 11.55 26.94
CA ARG A 55 -17.77 11.10 26.29
C ARG A 55 -16.71 12.20 26.31
N TRP A 56 -16.11 12.43 27.47
CA TRP A 56 -15.16 13.52 27.75
C TRP A 56 -13.89 13.48 26.89
N TRP A 57 -13.51 12.33 26.34
CA TRP A 57 -12.37 12.20 25.42
C TRP A 57 -12.54 12.96 24.09
N LEU A 58 -13.74 13.44 23.74
CA LEU A 58 -13.98 14.29 22.57
C LEU A 58 -13.67 15.78 22.82
N LEU A 59 -13.49 16.19 24.08
CA LEU A 59 -13.27 17.59 24.45
C LEU A 59 -12.02 18.21 23.81
N PRO A 60 -10.85 17.53 23.73
CA PRO A 60 -9.67 18.05 23.03
C PRO A 60 -9.94 18.41 21.56
N LEU A 61 -10.79 17.64 20.87
CA LEU A 61 -11.14 17.87 19.46
C LEU A 61 -11.96 19.16 19.29
N LEU A 62 -12.86 19.44 20.23
CA LEU A 62 -13.60 20.70 20.27
C LEU A 62 -12.68 21.89 20.53
N LEU A 63 -11.75 21.76 21.48
CA LEU A 63 -10.77 22.81 21.77
C LEU A 63 -9.91 23.13 20.55
N CYS A 64 -9.46 22.10 19.82
CA CYS A 64 -8.72 22.27 18.57
C CYS A 64 -9.56 22.99 17.49
N ALA A 65 -10.86 22.73 17.39
CA ALA A 65 -11.74 23.43 16.45
C ALA A 65 -12.08 24.86 16.86
N LEU A 66 -12.12 25.15 18.17
CA LEU A 66 -12.45 26.46 18.75
C LEU A 66 -11.25 27.43 18.73
N TRP A 67 -10.05 26.93 18.97
CA TRP A 67 -8.81 27.72 19.00
C TRP A 67 -8.59 28.65 17.78
N PRO A 68 -8.70 28.19 16.52
CA PRO A 68 -8.52 29.03 15.34
C PRO A 68 -9.68 30.00 15.08
N VAL A 69 -10.83 29.82 15.74
CA VAL A 69 -11.95 30.78 15.73
C VAL A 69 -11.59 32.02 16.55
N LEU A 70 -11.03 31.81 17.75
CA LEU A 70 -10.57 32.86 18.66
C LEU A 70 -9.32 33.59 18.14
N ARG A 71 -8.38 32.86 17.54
CA ARG A 71 -7.12 33.41 17.03
C ARG A 71 -6.90 33.01 15.58
N ARG A 72 -7.18 33.92 14.64
CA ARG A 72 -7.01 33.70 13.19
C ARG A 72 -5.56 33.82 12.70
N THR A 73 -4.58 33.44 13.52
CA THR A 73 -3.15 33.49 13.15
C THR A 73 -2.72 32.22 12.42
N PRO A 74 -1.70 32.27 11.55
CA PRO A 74 -1.15 31.07 10.89
C PRO A 74 -0.72 29.98 11.89
N ASN A 75 -0.10 30.39 13.01
CA ASN A 75 0.34 29.46 14.06
C ASN A 75 -0.84 28.77 14.76
N ALA A 76 -1.93 29.50 15.02
CA ALA A 76 -3.12 28.91 15.61
C ALA A 76 -3.76 27.88 14.68
N MET A 77 -3.78 28.11 13.37
CA MET A 77 -4.31 27.15 12.39
C MET A 77 -3.44 25.88 12.30
N LEU A 78 -2.12 26.03 12.33
CA LEU A 78 -1.17 24.92 12.33
C LEU A 78 -1.35 24.03 13.57
N LEU A 79 -1.34 24.65 14.76
CA LEU A 79 -1.48 23.93 16.02
C LEU A 79 -2.86 23.29 16.16
N ALA A 80 -3.91 23.98 15.72
CA ALA A 80 -5.27 23.45 15.70
C ALA A 80 -5.40 22.23 14.77
N GLY A 81 -4.91 22.34 13.53
CA GLY A 81 -4.96 21.26 12.56
C GLY A 81 -4.11 20.05 12.97
N ALA A 82 -2.87 20.28 13.41
CA ALA A 82 -1.98 19.21 13.88
C ALA A 82 -2.52 18.55 15.16
N GLY A 83 -2.96 19.36 16.13
CA GLY A 83 -3.55 18.87 17.37
C GLY A 83 -4.83 18.08 17.14
N GLY A 84 -5.74 18.58 16.29
CA GLY A 84 -6.98 17.89 15.96
C GLY A 84 -6.75 16.54 15.29
N LEU A 85 -5.82 16.45 14.34
CA LEU A 85 -5.43 15.17 13.73
C LEU A 85 -4.74 14.23 14.74
N PHE A 86 -3.86 14.76 15.58
CA PHE A 86 -3.17 13.99 16.61
C PHE A 86 -4.14 13.38 17.62
N PHE A 87 -5.05 14.17 18.18
CA PHE A 87 -6.04 13.68 19.13
C PHE A 87 -7.03 12.70 18.50
N LEU A 88 -7.40 12.92 17.23
CA LEU A 88 -8.26 11.98 16.51
C LEU A 88 -7.57 10.62 16.32
N ALA A 89 -6.30 10.64 15.92
CA ALA A 89 -5.49 9.42 15.79
C ALA A 89 -5.28 8.74 17.14
N LEU A 90 -4.95 9.51 18.18
CA LEU A 90 -4.76 9.02 19.54
C LEU A 90 -6.02 8.33 20.06
N GLN A 91 -7.19 8.94 19.86
CA GLN A 91 -8.48 8.34 20.21
C GLN A 91 -8.70 7.02 19.46
N GLY A 92 -8.46 6.99 18.15
CA GLY A 92 -8.64 5.79 17.33
C GLY A 92 -7.72 4.63 17.72
N LEU A 93 -6.55 4.92 18.30
CA LEU A 93 -5.57 3.92 18.73
C LEU A 93 -5.76 3.46 20.17
N LEU A 94 -6.11 4.38 21.08
CA LEU A 94 -6.23 4.08 22.51
C LEU A 94 -7.56 3.44 22.89
N ILE A 95 -8.65 3.77 22.18
CA ILE A 95 -9.98 3.27 22.49
C ILE A 95 -10.40 2.30 21.37
N GLY A 96 -10.46 1.01 21.69
CA GLY A 96 -10.96 -0.04 20.81
C GLY A 96 -12.45 -0.30 20.99
N LEU A 97 -12.94 -1.33 20.30
CA LEU A 97 -14.36 -1.76 20.34
C LEU A 97 -14.83 -2.17 21.75
N ASN A 98 -13.92 -2.71 22.56
CA ASN A 98 -14.23 -3.28 23.88
C ASN A 98 -13.63 -2.47 25.05
N GLY A 99 -13.21 -1.22 24.82
CA GLY A 99 -12.61 -0.35 25.82
C GLY A 99 -11.17 0.02 25.49
N TRP A 100 -10.35 0.26 26.51
CA TRP A 100 -8.95 0.65 26.32
C TRP A 100 -8.13 -0.46 25.65
N THR A 101 -7.40 -0.10 24.59
CA THR A 101 -6.45 -1.01 23.91
C THR A 101 -5.34 -1.47 24.86
N TYR A 102 -4.91 -0.58 25.76
CA TYR A 102 -3.87 -0.85 26.75
C TYR A 102 -4.48 -0.90 28.15
N THR A 103 -4.27 -2.00 28.85
CA THR A 103 -4.82 -2.26 30.19
C THR A 103 -4.37 -1.24 31.25
N ALA A 104 -3.22 -0.58 31.04
CA ALA A 104 -2.73 0.50 31.90
C ALA A 104 -3.68 1.70 31.99
N PHE A 105 -4.53 1.94 30.98
CA PHE A 105 -5.48 3.04 31.02
C PHE A 105 -6.73 2.72 31.85
N ASN A 106 -7.05 1.44 32.06
CA ASN A 106 -8.13 1.03 32.97
C ASN A 106 -7.83 1.46 34.42
N THR A 107 -6.57 1.45 34.84
CA THR A 107 -6.17 1.82 36.21
C THR A 107 -6.10 3.35 36.41
N LEU A 108 -5.80 4.09 35.34
CA LEU A 108 -5.67 5.57 35.38
C LEU A 108 -7.00 6.30 35.20
N PHE A 109 -7.86 5.82 34.29
CA PHE A 109 -9.09 6.52 33.89
C PHE A 109 -10.38 5.73 34.14
N GLY A 110 -10.26 4.51 34.66
CA GLY A 110 -11.39 3.59 34.87
C GLY A 110 -11.76 2.77 33.63
N PRO A 111 -12.62 1.75 33.79
CA PRO A 111 -13.12 0.95 32.67
C PRO A 111 -14.00 1.82 31.75
N LEU A 112 -13.85 1.61 30.45
CA LEU A 112 -14.53 2.38 29.43
C LEU A 112 -15.27 1.41 28.50
N ASP A 113 -16.56 1.61 28.33
CA ASP A 113 -17.36 0.92 27.31
C ASP A 113 -16.86 1.43 25.95
N GLY A 114 -16.20 0.55 25.19
CA GLY A 114 -15.43 0.92 24.00
C GLY A 114 -16.14 1.79 22.96
N GLN A 115 -15.40 2.14 21.91
CA GLN A 115 -15.93 2.95 20.82
C GLN A 115 -16.08 2.12 19.55
N PHE A 116 -17.20 2.35 18.84
CA PHE A 116 -17.33 1.94 17.45
C PHE A 116 -16.31 2.68 16.58
N GLY A 117 -16.04 2.18 15.38
CA GLY A 117 -15.15 2.85 14.43
C GLY A 117 -15.58 4.30 14.17
N LEU A 118 -14.63 5.18 13.86
CA LEU A 118 -14.93 6.57 13.49
C LEU A 118 -15.81 6.58 12.23
N GLY A 119 -16.93 7.30 12.31
CA GLY A 119 -17.89 7.45 11.21
C GLY A 119 -17.58 8.65 10.31
N TRP A 120 -18.60 9.09 9.57
CA TRP A 120 -18.48 10.24 8.66
C TRP A 120 -18.14 11.55 9.37
N GLY A 121 -18.60 11.74 10.62
CA GLY A 121 -18.24 12.90 11.43
C GLY A 121 -16.74 12.98 11.71
N GLY A 122 -16.13 11.85 12.09
CA GLY A 122 -14.68 11.75 12.27
C GLY A 122 -13.90 12.00 10.96
N ALA A 123 -14.37 11.44 9.84
CA ALA A 123 -13.74 11.63 8.54
C ALA A 123 -13.77 13.09 8.05
N LEU A 124 -14.94 13.75 8.15
CA LEU A 124 -15.08 15.16 7.80
C LEU A 124 -14.25 16.06 8.72
N TYR A 125 -14.22 15.76 10.02
CA TYR A 125 -13.37 16.47 10.96
C TYR A 125 -11.89 16.33 10.60
N ALA A 126 -11.42 15.13 10.25
CA ALA A 126 -10.04 14.90 9.79
C ALA A 126 -9.70 15.73 8.55
N LEU A 127 -10.59 15.74 7.54
CA LEU A 127 -10.43 16.56 6.33
C LEU A 127 -10.35 18.06 6.66
N ALA A 128 -11.20 18.53 7.58
CA ALA A 128 -11.18 19.92 8.03
C ALA A 128 -9.87 20.27 8.74
N MET A 129 -9.41 19.44 9.67
CA MET A 129 -8.17 19.67 10.41
C MET A 129 -6.94 19.62 9.50
N LEU A 130 -6.92 18.71 8.53
CA LEU A 130 -5.89 18.69 7.48
C LEU A 130 -5.94 19.96 6.62
N GLY A 131 -7.13 20.46 6.30
CA GLY A 131 -7.32 21.73 5.60
C GLY A 131 -6.80 22.94 6.36
N LEU A 132 -6.98 22.97 7.69
CA LEU A 132 -6.44 24.02 8.56
C LEU A 132 -4.91 23.93 8.67
N LEU A 133 -4.37 22.72 8.81
CA LEU A 133 -2.93 22.48 8.86
C LEU A 133 -2.26 22.94 7.57
N THR A 134 -2.76 22.50 6.41
CA THR A 134 -2.19 22.83 5.11
C THR A 134 -2.32 24.32 4.76
N GLN A 135 -3.42 24.98 5.14
CA GLN A 135 -3.52 26.44 5.01
C GLN A 135 -2.59 27.20 5.94
N GLY A 136 -2.36 26.70 7.15
CA GLY A 136 -1.35 27.26 8.06
C GLY A 136 0.05 27.18 7.46
N LEU A 137 0.39 26.08 6.77
CA LEU A 137 1.65 25.88 6.08
C LEU A 137 1.79 26.76 4.83
N ALA A 138 0.74 26.87 4.02
CA ALA A 138 0.72 27.74 2.84
C ALA A 138 0.97 29.21 3.24
N ARG A 139 0.35 29.68 4.33
CA ARG A 139 0.58 31.04 4.86
C ARG A 139 1.99 31.30 5.38
N ARG A 140 2.79 30.25 5.62
CA ARG A 140 4.23 30.36 5.96
C ARG A 140 5.14 30.33 4.73
N GLY A 141 4.59 30.31 3.52
CA GLY A 141 5.34 30.32 2.26
C GLY A 141 5.70 28.94 1.70
N LEU A 142 5.16 27.85 2.26
CA LEU A 142 5.33 26.52 1.68
C LEU A 142 4.67 26.47 0.28
N LEU A 143 5.37 25.89 -0.71
CA LEU A 143 4.93 25.85 -2.13
C LEU A 143 4.49 27.23 -2.65
N GLN A 144 5.29 28.27 -2.40
CA GLN A 144 5.01 29.65 -2.83
C GLN A 144 3.69 30.23 -2.27
N GLY A 145 3.11 29.59 -1.25
CA GLY A 145 1.85 30.01 -0.64
C GLY A 145 0.59 29.54 -1.34
N ASP A 146 0.68 28.65 -2.34
CA ASP A 146 -0.49 28.08 -2.99
C ASP A 146 -1.21 27.10 -2.05
N ALA A 147 -2.37 27.55 -1.54
CA ALA A 147 -3.18 26.78 -0.62
C ALA A 147 -3.76 25.49 -1.24
N PHE A 148 -4.02 25.46 -2.54
CA PHE A 148 -4.56 24.27 -3.21
C PHE A 148 -3.48 23.22 -3.42
N ALA A 149 -2.29 23.63 -3.86
CA ALA A 149 -1.15 22.73 -4.02
C ALA A 149 -0.73 22.11 -2.68
N VAL A 150 -0.60 22.91 -1.62
CA VAL A 150 -0.24 22.41 -0.27
C VAL A 150 -1.31 21.46 0.28
N TRP A 151 -2.59 21.75 0.05
CA TRP A 151 -3.68 20.85 0.45
C TRP A 151 -3.62 19.51 -0.29
N THR A 152 -3.39 19.54 -1.60
CA THR A 152 -3.32 18.32 -2.43
C THR A 152 -2.16 17.44 -2.00
N VAL A 153 -0.98 18.02 -1.80
CA VAL A 153 0.19 17.29 -1.30
C VAL A 153 -0.09 16.75 0.11
N GLY A 154 -0.64 17.57 1.02
CA GLY A 154 -0.99 17.14 2.37
C GLY A 154 -2.02 16.00 2.39
N PHE A 155 -2.99 16.01 1.49
CA PHE A 155 -3.99 14.96 1.34
C PHE A 155 -3.37 13.65 0.86
N ILE A 156 -2.53 13.69 -0.18
CA ILE A 156 -1.82 12.50 -0.67
C ILE A 156 -0.93 11.91 0.43
N VAL A 157 -0.16 12.75 1.13
CA VAL A 157 0.70 12.30 2.25
C VAL A 157 -0.16 11.69 3.37
N SER A 158 -1.28 12.30 3.73
CA SER A 158 -2.19 11.74 4.74
C SER A 158 -2.74 10.38 4.33
N LEU A 159 -3.12 10.19 3.06
CA LEU A 159 -3.59 8.90 2.56
C LEU A 159 -2.49 7.84 2.60
N ILE A 160 -1.27 8.17 2.19
CA ILE A 160 -0.12 7.26 2.28
C ILE A 160 0.14 6.87 3.73
N VAL A 161 0.09 7.83 4.66
CA VAL A 161 0.29 7.57 6.09
C VAL A 161 -0.77 6.61 6.63
N VAL A 162 -2.05 6.89 6.37
CA VAL A 162 -3.18 6.12 6.95
C VAL A 162 -3.33 4.74 6.31
N PHE A 163 -3.20 4.63 4.99
CA PHE A 163 -3.49 3.38 4.27
C PHE A 163 -2.27 2.52 3.99
N ILE A 164 -1.06 3.08 4.01
CA ILE A 164 0.17 2.33 3.70
C ILE A 164 1.07 2.26 4.93
N LEU A 165 1.51 3.41 5.45
CA LEU A 165 2.51 3.42 6.51
C LEU A 165 1.96 2.90 7.84
N TYR A 166 0.70 3.18 8.18
CA TYR A 166 0.10 2.71 9.41
C TYR A 166 -0.06 1.17 9.44
N PRO A 167 -0.70 0.51 8.45
CA PRO A 167 -0.78 -0.95 8.43
C PRO A 167 0.60 -1.60 8.35
N LEU A 168 1.52 -1.03 7.56
CA LEU A 168 2.89 -1.53 7.47
C LEU A 168 3.62 -1.43 8.81
N GLY A 169 3.49 -0.30 9.51
CA GLY A 169 4.05 -0.10 10.84
C GLY A 169 3.48 -1.10 11.84
N HIS A 170 2.18 -1.37 11.80
CA HIS A 170 1.54 -2.35 12.68
C HIS A 170 2.02 -3.80 12.40
N ILE A 171 2.26 -4.14 11.14
CA ILE A 171 2.85 -5.43 10.74
C ILE A 171 4.30 -5.52 11.23
N LEU A 172 5.06 -4.42 11.23
CA LEU A 172 6.42 -4.40 11.75
C LEU A 172 6.45 -4.50 13.27
N LEU A 173 5.53 -3.83 13.97
CA LEU A 173 5.42 -3.88 15.43
C LEU A 173 5.00 -5.26 15.92
N SER A 174 4.16 -5.98 15.17
CA SER A 174 3.78 -7.35 15.54
C SER A 174 4.98 -8.29 15.59
N ALA A 175 6.09 -7.99 14.88
CA ALA A 175 7.33 -8.74 14.98
C ALA A 175 7.99 -8.66 16.36
N PHE A 176 7.71 -7.62 17.15
CA PHE A 176 8.25 -7.39 18.50
C PHE A 176 7.31 -7.88 19.63
N GLU A 177 6.09 -8.31 19.30
CA GLU A 177 5.16 -8.86 20.30
C GLU A 177 5.72 -10.16 20.89
N ALA A 178 6.13 -10.09 22.14
CA ALA A 178 6.70 -11.20 22.90
C ALA A 178 5.65 -11.91 23.75
N SER A 179 5.81 -13.22 23.94
CA SER A 179 5.10 -13.97 25.00
C SER A 179 5.59 -13.52 26.37
N ALA A 180 4.72 -13.62 27.39
CA ALA A 180 4.86 -13.01 28.73
C ALA A 180 6.24 -13.19 29.42
N ASP A 181 7.01 -14.22 29.06
CA ASP A 181 8.30 -14.56 29.67
C ASP A 181 9.54 -14.12 28.85
N SER A 182 9.36 -13.53 27.65
CA SER A 182 10.46 -13.12 26.78
C SER A 182 10.46 -11.61 26.51
N GLY A 183 11.64 -10.99 26.44
CA GLY A 183 11.74 -9.57 26.09
C GLY A 183 11.45 -9.34 24.60
N ALA A 184 10.86 -8.18 24.25
CA ALA A 184 10.51 -7.81 22.86
C ALA A 184 11.66 -8.02 21.85
N LEU A 185 12.89 -7.67 22.25
CA LEU A 185 14.08 -7.84 21.41
C LEU A 185 14.45 -9.31 21.19
N SER A 186 14.26 -10.16 22.21
CA SER A 186 14.55 -11.59 22.11
C SER A 186 13.53 -12.32 21.22
N ALA A 187 12.25 -11.93 21.29
CA ALA A 187 11.20 -12.45 20.41
C ALA A 187 11.44 -12.06 18.94
N PHE A 188 11.83 -10.80 18.70
CA PHE A 188 12.21 -10.34 17.37
C PHE A 188 13.40 -11.15 16.82
N TRP A 189 14.47 -11.29 17.60
CA TRP A 189 15.67 -12.03 17.17
C TRP A 189 15.35 -13.50 16.88
N ALA A 190 14.59 -14.15 17.76
CA ALA A 190 14.19 -15.54 17.58
C ALA A 190 13.34 -15.76 16.31
N ARG A 191 12.50 -14.78 15.93
CA ARG A 191 11.72 -14.81 14.68
C ARG A 191 12.59 -14.53 13.46
N LEU A 192 13.51 -13.58 13.54
CA LEU A 192 14.41 -13.23 12.45
C LEU A 192 15.40 -14.37 12.15
N SER A 193 15.93 -15.03 13.17
CA SER A 193 16.90 -16.13 13.04
C SER A 193 16.25 -17.50 12.91
N GLN A 194 14.96 -17.58 12.50
CA GLN A 194 14.30 -18.86 12.32
C GLN A 194 14.96 -19.67 11.21
N ASN A 195 15.16 -20.96 11.46
CA ASN A 195 15.71 -21.89 10.48
C ASN A 195 14.86 -21.96 9.21
N SER A 196 13.54 -21.75 9.27
CA SER A 196 12.68 -21.69 8.08
C SER A 196 13.05 -20.57 7.10
N ILE A 197 13.68 -19.50 7.58
CA ILE A 197 14.08 -18.34 6.76
C ILE A 197 15.48 -18.56 6.18
N TRP A 198 16.43 -18.99 7.01
CA TRP A 198 17.87 -18.99 6.67
C TRP A 198 18.49 -20.37 6.44
N SER A 199 17.77 -21.46 6.71
CA SER A 199 18.35 -22.80 6.58
C SER A 199 18.87 -23.08 5.17
N LEU A 200 19.99 -23.80 5.12
CA LEU A 200 20.60 -24.31 3.88
C LEU A 200 20.38 -25.82 3.77
N ASP A 201 19.30 -26.33 4.36
CA ASP A 201 19.03 -27.76 4.48
C ASP A 201 18.94 -28.46 3.12
N CYS A 202 18.59 -27.73 2.06
CA CYS A 202 18.66 -28.19 0.67
C CYS A 202 20.04 -28.71 0.23
N LEU A 203 21.14 -28.21 0.81
CA LEU A 203 22.49 -28.70 0.50
C LEU A 203 22.87 -29.95 1.31
N ALA A 204 22.19 -30.18 2.43
CA ALA A 204 22.42 -31.31 3.33
C ALA A 204 21.46 -32.49 3.11
N GLY A 205 20.63 -32.46 2.05
CA GLY A 205 19.66 -33.51 1.71
C GLY A 205 18.20 -33.20 2.05
N GLY A 206 17.92 -32.02 2.58
CA GLY A 206 16.57 -31.50 2.82
C GLY A 206 15.80 -31.16 1.54
N ARG A 207 14.47 -31.00 1.65
CA ARG A 207 13.57 -30.79 0.50
C ARG A 207 13.59 -29.38 -0.09
N SER A 208 13.98 -28.35 0.67
CA SER A 208 14.01 -26.96 0.22
C SER A 208 14.94 -26.11 1.07
N CYS A 209 15.57 -25.08 0.48
CA CYS A 209 16.29 -24.08 1.25
C CYS A 209 15.31 -23.18 2.00
N GLY A 210 15.81 -22.39 2.96
CA GLY A 210 15.04 -21.35 3.62
C GLY A 210 14.44 -20.34 2.65
N SER A 211 13.34 -19.70 3.06
CA SER A 211 12.59 -18.78 2.19
C SER A 211 13.44 -17.63 1.66
N ALA A 212 14.39 -17.12 2.44
CA ALA A 212 15.28 -16.03 2.02
C ALA A 212 16.12 -16.42 0.79
N TRP A 213 16.73 -17.60 0.81
CA TRP A 213 17.56 -18.09 -0.29
C TRP A 213 16.75 -18.40 -1.54
N ASN A 214 15.58 -19.02 -1.38
CA ASN A 214 14.68 -19.28 -2.51
C ASN A 214 14.20 -17.98 -3.17
N SER A 215 13.82 -16.98 -2.36
CA SER A 215 13.40 -15.67 -2.86
C SER A 215 14.55 -14.92 -3.54
N LEU A 216 15.76 -14.96 -2.98
CA LEU A 216 16.94 -14.32 -3.58
C LEU A 216 17.30 -14.95 -4.93
N LEU A 217 17.36 -16.29 -4.98
CA LEU A 217 17.64 -17.03 -6.21
C LEU A 217 16.56 -16.75 -7.26
N LEU A 218 15.29 -16.78 -6.87
CA LEU A 218 14.18 -16.47 -7.76
C LEU A 218 14.26 -15.04 -8.29
N ALA A 219 14.56 -14.05 -7.44
CA ALA A 219 14.71 -12.65 -7.83
C ALA A 219 15.88 -12.43 -8.79
N LEU A 220 17.02 -13.11 -8.58
CA LEU A 220 18.16 -13.05 -9.49
C LEU A 220 17.83 -13.68 -10.84
N LEU A 221 17.25 -14.88 -10.84
CA LEU A 221 16.88 -15.58 -12.08
C LEU A 221 15.84 -14.80 -12.87
N SER A 222 14.76 -14.33 -12.25
CA SER A 222 13.68 -13.60 -12.92
C SER A 222 14.12 -12.18 -13.33
N GLY A 223 14.93 -11.51 -12.52
CA GLY A 223 15.51 -10.21 -12.84
C GLY A 223 16.43 -10.29 -14.06
N LEU A 224 17.36 -11.25 -14.09
CA LEU A 224 18.27 -11.44 -15.21
C LEU A 224 17.52 -11.87 -16.48
N SER A 225 16.65 -12.88 -16.40
CA SER A 225 15.93 -13.37 -17.58
C SER A 225 14.99 -12.31 -18.18
N SER A 226 14.23 -11.58 -17.35
CA SER A 226 13.33 -10.53 -17.82
C SER A 226 14.09 -9.34 -18.40
N THR A 227 15.23 -8.98 -17.82
CA THR A 227 16.09 -7.90 -18.34
C THR A 227 16.72 -8.29 -19.68
N LEU A 228 17.25 -9.51 -19.79
CA LEU A 228 17.83 -10.01 -21.04
C LEU A 228 16.79 -10.08 -22.17
N LEU A 229 15.59 -10.62 -21.89
CA LEU A 229 14.50 -10.65 -22.85
C LEU A 229 14.01 -9.25 -23.21
N GLY A 230 13.85 -8.38 -22.21
CA GLY A 230 13.45 -6.98 -22.41
C GLY A 230 14.43 -6.21 -23.29
N LEU A 231 15.74 -6.38 -23.05
CA LEU A 231 16.80 -5.80 -23.86
C LEU A 231 16.77 -6.36 -25.29
N ALA A 232 16.63 -7.68 -25.46
CA ALA A 232 16.55 -8.31 -26.77
C ALA A 232 15.37 -7.75 -27.59
N PHE A 233 14.18 -7.66 -26.99
CA PHE A 233 13.02 -7.05 -27.64
C PHE A 233 13.21 -5.55 -27.91
N ALA A 234 13.86 -4.81 -27.00
CA ALA A 234 14.13 -3.39 -27.19
C ALA A 234 15.06 -3.16 -28.39
N LEU A 235 16.15 -3.91 -28.50
CA LEU A 235 17.09 -3.84 -29.63
C LEU A 235 16.38 -4.22 -30.95
N LEU A 236 15.58 -5.29 -30.95
CA LEU A 236 14.80 -5.66 -32.13
C LEU A 236 13.85 -4.54 -32.56
N VAL A 237 13.06 -3.98 -31.63
CA VAL A 237 12.05 -2.97 -31.95
C VAL A 237 12.66 -1.62 -32.32
N VAL A 238 13.78 -1.23 -31.70
CA VAL A 238 14.39 0.11 -31.86
C VAL A 238 15.45 0.14 -32.96
N ARG A 239 16.31 -0.89 -33.05
CA ARG A 239 17.48 -0.90 -33.94
C ARG A 239 17.26 -1.69 -35.23
N THR A 240 16.22 -2.53 -35.34
CA THR A 240 15.96 -3.28 -36.59
C THR A 240 14.73 -2.76 -37.32
N ALA A 241 14.84 -2.65 -38.65
CA ALA A 241 13.74 -2.29 -39.55
C ALA A 241 12.92 -3.53 -39.93
N MET A 242 12.33 -4.21 -38.95
CA MET A 242 11.53 -5.41 -39.18
C MET A 242 10.07 -5.10 -39.57
N PRO A 243 9.48 -5.82 -40.56
CA PRO A 243 8.04 -5.77 -40.79
C PRO A 243 7.30 -6.30 -39.55
N GLY A 244 6.22 -5.63 -39.13
CA GLY A 244 5.46 -6.03 -37.93
C GLY A 244 5.99 -5.49 -36.59
N ARG A 245 6.96 -4.57 -36.58
CA ARG A 245 7.46 -3.87 -35.37
C ARG A 245 6.36 -3.40 -34.40
N ARG A 246 5.28 -2.84 -34.94
CA ARG A 246 4.15 -2.35 -34.13
C ARG A 246 3.45 -3.50 -33.40
N ALA A 247 3.21 -4.61 -34.09
CA ALA A 247 2.59 -5.80 -33.52
C ALA A 247 3.50 -6.41 -32.44
N LEU A 248 4.81 -6.55 -32.67
CA LEU A 248 5.73 -7.06 -31.65
C LEU A 248 5.74 -6.18 -30.40
N ARG A 249 5.76 -4.85 -30.58
CA ARG A 249 5.69 -3.91 -29.45
C ARG A 249 4.39 -4.08 -28.65
N MET A 250 3.25 -4.23 -29.33
CA MET A 250 1.97 -4.46 -28.69
C MET A 250 1.94 -5.80 -27.94
N LEU A 251 2.38 -6.89 -28.58
CA LEU A 251 2.46 -8.23 -27.98
C LEU A 251 3.38 -8.26 -26.74
N THR A 252 4.50 -7.54 -26.79
CA THR A 252 5.44 -7.47 -25.67
C THR A 252 4.87 -6.70 -24.48
N VAL A 253 3.99 -5.71 -24.71
CA VAL A 253 3.37 -4.92 -23.63
C VAL A 253 2.09 -5.56 -23.09
N LEU A 254 1.45 -6.45 -23.86
CA LEU A 254 0.18 -7.10 -23.50
C LEU A 254 0.16 -7.70 -22.08
N PRO A 255 1.21 -8.38 -21.58
CA PRO A 255 1.18 -9.00 -20.25
C PRO A 255 1.12 -8.01 -19.08
N ILE A 256 1.42 -6.71 -19.28
CA ILE A 256 1.27 -5.68 -18.23
C ILE A 256 -0.21 -5.45 -17.87
N VAL A 257 -1.10 -5.55 -18.86
CA VAL A 257 -2.53 -5.30 -18.66
C VAL A 257 -3.21 -6.52 -18.03
N THR A 258 -2.67 -7.72 -18.26
CA THR A 258 -3.20 -8.94 -17.68
C THR A 258 -2.91 -9.01 -16.18
N PRO A 259 -3.91 -9.29 -15.32
CA PRO A 259 -3.67 -9.53 -13.91
C PRO A 259 -2.62 -10.63 -13.71
N PRO A 260 -1.69 -10.51 -12.75
CA PRO A 260 -0.60 -11.49 -12.56
C PRO A 260 -1.07 -12.94 -12.40
N PHE A 261 -2.24 -13.13 -11.78
CA PHE A 261 -2.85 -14.45 -11.62
C PHE A 261 -3.17 -15.15 -12.95
N VAL A 262 -3.54 -14.39 -13.98
CA VAL A 262 -3.91 -14.93 -15.30
C VAL A 262 -2.72 -15.62 -15.97
N VAL A 263 -1.53 -15.02 -15.89
CA VAL A 263 -0.30 -15.60 -16.45
C VAL A 263 0.02 -16.94 -15.78
N GLY A 264 -0.09 -16.99 -14.45
CA GLY A 264 0.11 -18.23 -13.69
C GLY A 264 -0.89 -19.32 -14.07
N LEU A 265 -2.18 -18.99 -14.15
CA LEU A 265 -3.22 -19.94 -14.55
C LEU A 265 -3.00 -20.45 -15.98
N ALA A 266 -2.67 -19.56 -16.92
CA ALA A 266 -2.38 -19.94 -18.30
C ALA A 266 -1.22 -20.95 -18.39
N LEU A 267 -0.14 -20.71 -17.65
CA LEU A 267 0.99 -21.64 -17.58
C LEU A 267 0.60 -22.98 -16.97
N ILE A 268 -0.24 -23.01 -15.93
CA ILE A 268 -0.74 -24.27 -15.34
C ILE A 268 -1.64 -25.03 -16.32
N LEU A 269 -2.52 -24.34 -17.05
CA LEU A 269 -3.42 -24.97 -18.03
C LEU A 269 -2.67 -25.47 -19.27
N LEU A 270 -1.55 -24.84 -19.63
CA LEU A 270 -0.74 -25.26 -20.77
C LEU A 270 0.31 -26.31 -20.39
N LEU A 271 1.06 -26.07 -19.31
CA LEU A 271 2.26 -26.81 -18.91
C LEU A 271 2.10 -27.61 -17.61
N GLY A 272 0.92 -27.57 -16.97
CA GLY A 272 0.60 -28.43 -15.83
C GLY A 272 0.57 -29.92 -16.18
N ARG A 273 0.35 -30.77 -15.17
CA ARG A 273 0.33 -32.24 -15.36
C ARG A 273 -0.72 -32.68 -16.38
N SER A 274 -1.90 -32.05 -16.35
CA SER A 274 -2.99 -32.28 -17.30
C SER A 274 -3.08 -31.16 -18.34
N GLY A 275 -2.01 -30.39 -18.52
CA GLY A 275 -2.01 -29.25 -19.43
C GLY A 275 -1.95 -29.66 -20.89
N SER A 276 -2.50 -28.83 -21.77
CA SER A 276 -2.66 -29.16 -23.20
C SER A 276 -1.31 -29.47 -23.87
N ILE A 277 -0.28 -28.66 -23.59
CA ILE A 277 1.06 -28.83 -24.17
C ILE A 277 1.75 -30.04 -23.56
N THR A 278 1.65 -30.24 -22.25
CA THR A 278 2.25 -31.39 -21.56
C THR A 278 1.69 -32.71 -22.07
N GLN A 279 0.38 -32.80 -22.26
CA GLN A 279 -0.28 -33.99 -22.78
C GLN A 279 0.09 -34.23 -24.25
N TRP A 280 0.16 -33.16 -25.06
CA TRP A 280 0.60 -33.26 -26.45
C TRP A 280 2.05 -33.75 -26.58
N LEU A 281 2.96 -33.26 -25.74
CA LEU A 281 4.34 -33.73 -25.66
C LEU A 281 4.43 -35.19 -25.20
N ALA A 282 3.62 -35.60 -24.23
CA ALA A 282 3.57 -36.98 -23.75
C ALA A 282 3.12 -37.94 -24.86
N MET A 283 2.13 -37.56 -25.67
CA MET A 283 1.63 -38.39 -26.76
C MET A 283 2.62 -38.53 -27.92
N LEU A 284 3.35 -37.47 -28.26
CA LEU A 284 4.23 -37.46 -29.45
C LEU A 284 5.67 -37.87 -29.17
N PHE A 285 6.18 -37.52 -27.99
CA PHE A 285 7.59 -37.68 -27.65
C PHE A 285 7.83 -38.60 -26.45
N ASP A 286 6.78 -39.26 -25.93
CA ASP A 286 6.81 -40.15 -24.77
C ASP A 286 7.43 -39.50 -23.51
N ILE A 287 7.31 -38.17 -23.41
CA ILE A 287 7.82 -37.40 -22.27
C ILE A 287 6.80 -37.50 -21.13
N PRO A 288 7.16 -38.05 -19.97
CA PRO A 288 6.20 -38.24 -18.88
C PRO A 288 5.69 -36.91 -18.35
N ALA A 289 4.37 -36.82 -18.16
CA ALA A 289 3.70 -35.65 -17.60
C ALA A 289 4.14 -35.41 -16.14
N SER A 290 5.16 -34.58 -15.96
CA SER A 290 5.78 -34.29 -14.67
C SER A 290 5.18 -33.03 -14.04
N ARG A 291 5.51 -32.80 -12.76
CA ARG A 291 5.02 -31.67 -11.96
C ARG A 291 6.00 -30.49 -11.92
N TRP A 292 6.91 -30.41 -12.90
CA TRP A 292 8.03 -29.45 -12.91
C TRP A 292 7.60 -27.98 -12.84
N ILE A 293 6.41 -27.64 -13.36
CA ILE A 293 5.85 -26.28 -13.29
C ILE A 293 5.42 -25.88 -11.87
N TYR A 294 5.15 -26.85 -10.99
CA TYR A 294 4.73 -26.61 -9.61
C TYR A 294 5.97 -26.49 -8.72
N GLY A 295 6.66 -25.37 -8.84
CA GLY A 295 7.87 -25.08 -8.09
C GLY A 295 8.62 -23.88 -8.67
N LEU A 296 9.92 -23.80 -8.34
CA LEU A 296 10.81 -22.74 -8.81
C LEU A 296 10.77 -22.51 -10.33
N PRO A 297 10.80 -23.54 -11.20
CA PRO A 297 10.80 -23.33 -12.65
C PRO A 297 9.54 -22.61 -13.16
N GLY A 298 8.37 -22.99 -12.65
CA GLY A 298 7.11 -22.36 -13.07
C GLY A 298 6.96 -20.94 -12.54
N ILE A 299 7.36 -20.68 -11.29
CA ILE A 299 7.33 -19.32 -10.73
C ILE A 299 8.33 -18.43 -11.48
N TRP A 300 9.55 -18.92 -11.74
CA TRP A 300 10.55 -18.21 -12.52
C TRP A 300 10.07 -17.88 -13.93
N LEU A 301 9.46 -18.85 -14.63
CA LEU A 301 8.90 -18.63 -15.96
C LEU A 301 7.77 -17.60 -15.94
N ALA A 302 6.82 -17.73 -15.01
CA ALA A 302 5.71 -16.80 -14.84
C ALA A 302 6.21 -15.37 -14.60
N GLN A 303 7.12 -15.18 -13.64
CA GLN A 303 7.70 -13.87 -13.33
C GLN A 303 8.50 -13.30 -14.50
N THR A 304 9.27 -14.13 -15.20
CA THR A 304 10.01 -13.70 -16.39
C THR A 304 9.06 -13.11 -17.42
N LEU A 305 7.97 -13.82 -17.74
CA LEU A 305 6.98 -13.35 -18.72
C LEU A 305 6.22 -12.11 -18.24
N SER A 306 5.89 -12.01 -16.95
CA SER A 306 5.18 -10.85 -16.38
C SER A 306 6.04 -9.60 -16.26
N PHE A 307 7.35 -9.74 -16.00
CA PHE A 307 8.25 -8.60 -15.81
C PHE A 307 9.03 -8.19 -17.07
N THR A 308 9.14 -9.06 -18.07
CA THR A 308 9.73 -8.72 -19.38
C THR A 308 9.14 -7.45 -20.02
N PRO A 309 7.82 -7.20 -20.01
CA PRO A 309 7.24 -5.98 -20.57
C PRO A 309 7.73 -4.71 -19.86
N VAL A 310 7.87 -4.76 -18.54
CA VAL A 310 8.36 -3.63 -17.73
C VAL A 310 9.83 -3.37 -18.07
N ALA A 311 10.65 -4.42 -18.09
CA ALA A 311 12.06 -4.33 -18.48
C ALA A 311 12.22 -3.80 -19.92
N PHE A 312 11.40 -4.28 -20.86
CA PHE A 312 11.35 -3.80 -22.24
C PHE A 312 11.07 -2.29 -22.33
N LEU A 313 10.07 -1.78 -21.61
CA LEU A 313 9.73 -0.35 -21.63
C LEU A 313 10.86 0.53 -21.10
N VAL A 314 11.54 0.09 -20.04
CA VAL A 314 12.72 0.79 -19.50
C VAL A 314 13.87 0.75 -20.51
N MET A 315 14.17 -0.43 -21.09
CA MET A 315 15.27 -0.61 -22.04
C MET A 315 15.07 0.14 -23.35
N VAL A 316 13.84 0.29 -23.84
CA VAL A 316 13.55 1.13 -25.01
C VAL A 316 14.00 2.56 -24.77
N GLY A 317 13.74 3.13 -23.59
CA GLY A 317 14.19 4.48 -23.24
C GLY A 317 15.71 4.60 -23.23
N VAL A 318 16.40 3.61 -22.68
CA VAL A 318 17.89 3.57 -22.65
C VAL A 318 18.48 3.43 -24.05
N VAL A 319 18.02 2.48 -24.85
CA VAL A 319 18.52 2.24 -26.22
C VAL A 319 18.27 3.44 -27.12
N GLN A 320 17.13 4.12 -26.99
CA GLN A 320 16.84 5.35 -27.73
C GLN A 320 17.73 6.53 -27.32
N GLY A 321 18.20 6.54 -26.06
CA GLY A 321 19.13 7.57 -25.57
C GLY A 321 20.53 7.48 -26.16
N VAL A 322 20.97 6.30 -26.62
CA VAL A 322 22.27 6.13 -27.29
C VAL A 322 22.17 6.53 -28.75
N SER A 323 22.97 7.52 -29.17
CA SER A 323 22.94 8.02 -30.54
C SER A 323 23.47 6.97 -31.54
N PRO A 324 22.81 6.78 -32.70
CA PRO A 324 23.29 5.84 -33.72
C PRO A 324 24.72 6.14 -34.21
N ALA A 325 25.11 7.42 -34.21
CA ALA A 325 26.45 7.85 -34.63
C ALA A 325 27.58 7.24 -33.79
N LEU A 326 27.34 6.96 -32.50
CA LEU A 326 28.32 6.28 -31.65
C LEU A 326 28.52 4.81 -32.07
N GLU A 327 27.44 4.13 -32.47
CA GLU A 327 27.50 2.76 -32.98
C GLU A 327 28.24 2.69 -34.32
N GLU A 328 27.98 3.65 -35.23
CA GLU A 328 28.67 3.79 -36.52
C GLU A 328 30.17 4.08 -36.35
N ALA A 329 30.54 4.93 -35.38
CA ALA A 329 31.93 5.23 -35.05
C ALA A 329 32.67 3.98 -34.54
N ALA A 330 32.05 3.20 -33.65
CA ALA A 330 32.61 1.95 -33.15
C ALA A 330 32.83 0.93 -34.28
N GLN A 331 31.86 0.80 -35.19
CA GLN A 331 31.98 -0.09 -36.35
C GLN A 331 33.05 0.38 -37.34
N THR A 332 33.24 1.70 -37.50
CA THR A 332 34.33 2.28 -38.31
C THR A 332 35.71 1.92 -37.73
N LEU A 333 35.83 1.85 -36.40
CA LEU A 333 37.01 1.36 -35.69
C LEU A 333 37.14 -0.18 -35.70
N ARG A 334 36.38 -0.87 -36.55
CA ARG A 334 36.33 -2.34 -36.71
C ARG A 334 35.86 -3.10 -35.47
N ALA A 335 35.07 -2.47 -34.59
CA ALA A 335 34.37 -3.21 -33.54
C ALA A 335 33.29 -4.11 -34.19
N SER A 336 33.21 -5.37 -33.75
CA SER A 336 32.13 -6.27 -34.13
C SER A 336 30.82 -5.83 -33.47
N ARG A 337 29.65 -6.23 -34.01
CA ARG A 337 28.34 -5.85 -33.45
C ARG A 337 28.17 -6.19 -31.96
N TRP A 338 28.75 -7.30 -31.51
CA TRP A 338 28.78 -7.67 -30.10
C TRP A 338 29.70 -6.78 -29.27
N ALA A 339 30.85 -6.38 -29.82
CA ALA A 339 31.76 -5.45 -29.17
C ALA A 339 31.22 -4.01 -29.16
N THR A 340 30.38 -3.61 -30.11
CA THR A 340 29.65 -2.34 -30.09
C THR A 340 28.51 -2.34 -29.06
N LEU A 341 27.89 -3.50 -28.82
CA LEU A 341 26.82 -3.66 -27.83
C LEU A 341 27.35 -3.73 -26.39
N ARG A 342 28.49 -4.38 -26.18
CA ARG A 342 29.13 -4.56 -24.87
C ARG A 342 29.79 -3.28 -24.38
#